data_AF-A0A7R9U0B3-F1
#
_entry.id   AF-A0A7R9U0B3-F1
#
_cell.length_a   1.000
_cell.length_b   1.000
_cell.length_c   1.000
_cell.angle_alpha   90.00
_cell.angle_beta   90.00
_cell.angle_gamma   90.00
#
_symmetry.space_group_name_H-M   'P 1'
#
loop_
_entity.id
_entity.type
_entity.pdbx_description
1 polymer ?
#
loop_
_entity_poly.entity_id
_entity_poly.type
_entity_poly.pdbx_seq_one_letter_code
_entity_poly.pdbx_strand_id
1 'polypeptide(L)'
;WVTHSERNHYCKSFSTGKLALVDLAGAERASETNNRGQQLRDGANINRSLLSLANCINALGKRKKKGFVFVPFRDSKLTRILKDGLCGNSRTVMVATVSGSSHQYEHTVNTLKYADRAKEIKTLVQENRGTVETHIAEYQRMIDALQEERRELKAEVSRLSNGGGGGVT
;
A
#
# COMPACT_ATOMS: atom_id res chain seq x y z
N TRP A 1 -8.05 3.90 52.81
CA TRP A 1 -7.66 5.09 52.02
C TRP A 1 -6.27 4.87 51.46
N VAL A 2 -6.18 4.28 50.26
CA VAL A 2 -4.90 4.16 49.54
C VAL A 2 -4.93 5.24 48.48
N THR A 3 -4.17 6.31 48.70
CA THR A 3 -3.94 7.37 47.73
C THR A 3 -3.19 6.79 46.53
N HIS A 4 -3.87 6.64 45.40
CA HIS A 4 -3.22 6.42 44.10
C HIS A 4 -2.59 7.74 43.66
N SER A 5 -1.31 7.90 43.96
CA SER A 5 -0.47 8.94 43.36
C SER A 5 0.85 8.28 42.97
N GLU A 6 0.90 7.77 41.75
CA GLU A 6 2.17 7.57 41.05
C GLU A 6 2.10 8.21 39.66
N ARG A 7 2.88 9.28 39.54
CA ARG A 7 3.15 10.03 38.32
C ARG A 7 3.91 9.12 37.35
N ASN A 8 3.22 8.39 36.48
CA ASN A 8 3.88 7.69 35.38
C ASN A 8 4.14 8.66 34.22
N HIS A 9 5.14 9.53 34.38
CA HIS A 9 5.70 10.34 33.30
C HIS A 9 6.72 9.53 32.46
N TYR A 10 6.31 8.39 31.92
CA TYR A 10 7.09 7.68 30.91
C TYR A 10 6.49 7.92 29.52
N CYS A 11 6.44 9.19 29.10
CA CYS A 11 6.21 9.51 27.69
C CYS A 11 7.51 9.26 26.91
N LYS A 12 7.87 7.98 26.74
CA LYS A 12 8.90 7.58 25.77
C LYS A 12 8.28 7.68 24.38
N SER A 13 8.47 8.82 23.73
CA SER A 13 8.23 8.94 22.29
C SER A 13 9.23 8.05 21.55
N PHE A 14 8.76 7.27 20.58
CA PHE A 14 9.63 6.47 19.71
C PHE A 14 9.39 6.86 18.25
N SER A 15 10.42 6.73 17.43
CA SER A 15 10.31 6.95 15.98
C SER A 15 10.56 5.66 15.21
N THR A 16 9.81 5.45 14.14
CA THR A 16 9.94 4.28 13.27
C THR A 16 10.29 4.69 11.83
N GLY A 17 11.39 4.15 11.32
CA GLY A 17 11.77 4.28 9.92
C GLY A 17 11.39 3.04 9.13
N LYS A 18 11.00 3.22 7.86
CA LYS A 18 10.89 2.13 6.90
C LYS A 18 11.71 2.50 5.65
N LEU A 19 12.72 1.69 5.36
CA LEU A 19 13.48 1.76 4.12
C LEU A 19 13.01 0.62 3.21
N ALA A 20 12.64 0.95 1.97
CA ALA A 20 12.31 -0.02 0.94
C ALA A 20 13.23 0.21 -0.26
N LEU A 21 14.06 -0.78 -0.56
CA LEU A 21 14.86 -0.84 -1.79
C LEU A 21 14.18 -1.82 -2.74
N VAL A 22 13.91 -1.37 -3.95
CA VAL A 22 13.10 -2.10 -4.92
C VAL A 22 13.87 -2.17 -6.22
N ASP A 23 14.27 -3.38 -6.59
CA ASP A 23 14.83 -3.66 -7.90
C ASP A 23 13.70 -4.15 -8.82
N LEU A 24 13.52 -3.47 -9.95
CA LEU A 24 12.44 -3.75 -10.88
C LEU A 24 12.96 -4.61 -12.02
N ALA A 25 12.11 -5.53 -12.48
CA ALA A 25 12.41 -6.30 -13.69
C ALA A 25 12.54 -5.36 -14.91
N GLY A 26 13.19 -5.89 -15.95
CA GLY A 26 13.38 -5.20 -17.21
C GLY A 26 12.05 -4.79 -17.86
N ALA A 27 12.03 -3.61 -18.48
CA ALA A 27 10.87 -3.01 -19.14
C ALA A 27 10.81 -3.28 -20.66
N GLU A 28 11.68 -4.16 -21.15
CA GLU A 28 11.70 -4.64 -22.53
C GLU A 28 10.41 -5.37 -22.92
N ARG A 29 10.05 -5.29 -24.20
CA ARG A 29 8.80 -5.85 -24.68
C ARG A 29 8.94 -7.34 -24.91
N ALA A 30 7.87 -8.09 -24.63
CA ALA A 30 7.82 -9.51 -24.93
C ALA A 30 8.10 -9.82 -26.42
N SER A 31 7.75 -8.90 -27.34
CA SER A 31 8.03 -9.01 -28.78
C SER A 31 9.51 -8.96 -29.16
N GLU A 32 10.35 -8.38 -28.31
CA GLU A 32 11.80 -8.32 -28.51
C GLU A 32 12.50 -9.56 -27.93
N THR A 33 11.75 -10.38 -27.19
CA THR A 33 12.26 -11.62 -26.62
C THR A 33 11.85 -12.81 -27.50
N ASN A 34 12.78 -13.71 -27.79
CA ASN A 34 12.47 -14.96 -28.51
C ASN A 34 11.85 -16.04 -27.60
N ASN A 35 11.14 -15.61 -26.56
CA ASN A 35 10.61 -16.46 -25.50
C ASN A 35 9.38 -17.24 -26.01
N ARG A 36 9.35 -18.55 -25.75
CA ARG A 36 8.24 -19.44 -26.13
C ARG A 36 7.68 -20.19 -24.93
N GLY A 37 6.42 -20.61 -25.03
CA GLY A 37 5.77 -21.46 -24.02
C GLY A 37 5.76 -20.82 -22.63
N GLN A 38 6.42 -21.44 -21.66
CA GLN A 38 6.45 -20.98 -20.26
C GLN A 38 7.17 -19.64 -20.09
N GLN A 39 8.27 -19.42 -20.80
CA GLN A 39 9.03 -18.16 -20.75
C GLN A 39 8.20 -16.96 -21.24
N LEU A 40 7.32 -17.19 -22.23
CA LEU A 40 6.41 -16.14 -22.71
C LEU A 40 5.37 -15.78 -21.64
N ARG A 41 4.84 -16.78 -20.92
CA ARG A 41 3.89 -16.55 -19.82
C ARG A 41 4.55 -15.79 -18.67
N ASP A 42 5.79 -16.14 -18.34
CA ASP A 42 6.55 -15.47 -17.28
C ASP A 42 6.88 -14.03 -17.69
N GLY A 43 7.33 -13.81 -18.92
CA GLY A 43 7.55 -12.47 -19.47
C GLY A 43 6.27 -11.63 -19.53
N ALA A 44 5.11 -12.24 -19.81
CA ALA A 44 3.82 -11.55 -19.77
C ALA A 44 3.44 -11.12 -18.34
N ASN A 45 3.71 -11.96 -17.34
CA ASN A 45 3.46 -11.62 -15.93
C ASN A 45 4.40 -10.51 -15.42
N ILE A 46 5.67 -10.54 -15.82
CA ILE A 46 6.64 -9.45 -15.55
C ILE A 46 6.08 -8.14 -16.09
N ASN A 47 5.77 -8.12 -17.39
CA ASN A 47 5.24 -6.94 -18.08
C ASN A 47 3.92 -6.46 -17.51
N ARG A 48 3.04 -7.36 -17.04
CA ARG A 48 1.79 -6.99 -16.37
C ARG A 48 2.06 -6.13 -15.13
N SER A 49 3.00 -6.52 -14.29
CA SER A 49 3.29 -5.78 -13.05
C SER A 49 3.90 -4.40 -13.32
N LEU A 50 4.80 -4.30 -14.29
CA LEU A 50 5.41 -3.04 -14.72
C LEU A 50 4.41 -2.11 -15.41
N LEU A 51 3.50 -2.67 -16.22
CA LEU A 51 2.41 -1.91 -16.85
C LEU A 51 1.44 -1.35 -15.79
N SER A 52 1.06 -2.16 -14.79
CA SER A 52 0.24 -1.67 -13.68
C SER A 52 0.92 -0.55 -12.91
N LEU A 53 2.24 -0.66 -12.68
CA LEU A 53 3.03 0.41 -12.08
C LEU A 53 2.99 1.66 -12.95
N ALA A 54 3.15 1.51 -14.26
CA ALA A 54 3.11 2.62 -15.18
C ALA A 54 1.77 3.35 -15.19
N ASN A 55 0.67 2.60 -15.13
CA ASN A 55 -0.68 3.14 -15.02
C ASN A 55 -0.87 3.91 -13.71
N CYS A 56 -0.34 3.40 -12.59
CA CYS A 56 -0.38 4.10 -11.31
C CYS A 56 0.37 5.44 -11.37
N ILE A 57 1.60 5.45 -11.91
CA ILE A 57 2.39 6.67 -12.06
C ILE A 57 1.69 7.68 -12.97
N ASN A 58 1.10 7.22 -14.08
CA ASN A 58 0.34 8.10 -14.98
C ASN A 58 -0.87 8.75 -14.31
N ALA A 59 -1.62 7.98 -13.52
CA ALA A 59 -2.77 8.49 -12.79
C ALA A 59 -2.35 9.51 -11.72
N LEU A 60 -1.22 9.26 -11.04
CA LEU A 60 -0.70 10.13 -9.99
C LEU A 60 -0.07 11.42 -10.52
N GLY A 61 0.72 11.34 -11.59
CA GLY A 61 1.39 12.50 -12.20
C GLY A 61 0.41 13.47 -12.88
N LYS A 62 -0.77 12.98 -13.30
CA LYS A 62 -1.85 13.80 -13.85
C LYS A 62 -2.73 14.49 -12.80
N ARG A 63 -2.36 14.50 -11.51
CA ARG A 63 -3.07 15.25 -10.45
C ARG A 63 -2.98 16.78 -10.66
N LYS A 64 -3.58 17.27 -11.74
CA LYS A 64 -4.00 18.65 -11.93
C LYS A 64 -5.52 18.63 -11.89
N LYS A 65 -6.09 19.29 -10.87
CA LYS A 65 -7.52 19.62 -10.65
C LYS A 65 -8.25 18.78 -9.61
N LYS A 66 -9.04 19.51 -8.82
CA LYS A 66 -9.79 19.13 -7.61
C LYS A 66 -10.66 17.89 -7.88
N GLY A 67 -10.39 16.79 -7.18
CA GLY A 67 -11.20 15.58 -7.24
C GLY A 67 -10.47 14.31 -6.76
N PHE A 68 -11.24 13.28 -6.44
CA PHE A 68 -10.71 11.96 -6.13
C PHE A 68 -10.27 11.26 -7.43
N VAL A 69 -8.97 11.00 -7.57
CA VAL A 69 -8.42 10.26 -8.72
C VAL A 69 -8.33 8.79 -8.34
N PHE A 70 -9.04 7.92 -9.07
CA PHE A 70 -8.88 6.48 -8.94
C PHE A 70 -7.50 6.06 -9.45
N VAL A 71 -6.71 5.44 -8.57
CA VAL A 71 -5.38 4.90 -8.92
C VAL A 71 -5.43 3.37 -8.78
N PRO A 72 -5.13 2.61 -9.84
CA PRO A 72 -5.36 1.17 -9.91
C PRO A 72 -4.27 0.35 -9.18
N PHE A 73 -4.00 0.66 -7.92
CA PHE A 73 -2.97 -0.05 -7.14
C PHE A 73 -3.25 -1.55 -6.99
N ARG A 74 -4.50 -1.99 -7.17
CA ARG A 74 -4.91 -3.38 -7.00
C ARG A 74 -4.59 -4.29 -8.19
N ASP A 75 -4.23 -3.72 -9.35
CA ASP A 75 -4.04 -4.47 -10.59
C ASP A 75 -2.83 -5.42 -10.54
N SER A 76 -1.85 -5.16 -9.66
CA SER A 76 -0.71 -6.03 -9.42
C SER A 76 -0.33 -6.09 -7.95
N LYS A 77 0.34 -7.17 -7.53
CA LYS A 77 0.92 -7.28 -6.17
C LYS A 77 1.99 -6.20 -5.94
N LEU A 78 2.80 -5.93 -6.95
CA LEU A 78 3.86 -4.90 -6.90
C LEU A 78 3.30 -3.53 -6.55
N THR A 79 2.28 -3.06 -7.27
CA THR A 79 1.65 -1.76 -7.01
C THR A 79 0.98 -1.67 -5.64
N ARG A 80 0.51 -2.79 -5.09
CA ARG A 80 -0.04 -2.82 -3.71
C ARG A 80 1.05 -2.60 -2.67
N ILE A 81 2.22 -3.23 -2.86
CA ILE A 81 3.37 -3.07 -1.97
C ILE A 81 3.93 -1.64 -2.06
N LEU A 82 4.02 -1.10 -3.27
CA LEU A 82 4.56 0.24 -3.52
C LEU A 82 3.58 1.39 -3.29
N LYS A 83 2.32 1.09 -2.93
CA LYS A 83 1.28 2.11 -2.72
C LYS A 83 1.73 3.20 -1.75
N ASP A 84 2.31 2.80 -0.63
CA ASP A 84 2.79 3.73 0.40
C ASP A 84 3.95 4.60 -0.12
N GLY A 85 4.84 4.03 -0.93
CA GLY A 85 5.89 4.78 -1.64
C GLY A 85 5.34 5.80 -2.64
N LEU A 86 4.27 5.48 -3.35
CA LEU A 86 3.79 6.32 -4.45
C LEU A 86 2.76 7.38 -4.04
N CYS A 87 1.99 7.17 -2.98
CA CYS A 87 0.97 8.14 -2.54
C CYS A 87 0.80 8.23 -1.02
N GLY A 88 1.62 7.55 -0.23
CA GLY A 88 1.53 7.50 1.23
C GLY A 88 2.55 8.38 1.94
N ASN A 89 2.90 7.98 3.15
CA ASN A 89 3.88 8.66 3.99
C ASN A 89 5.29 8.14 3.68
N SER A 90 5.82 8.54 2.53
CA SER A 90 7.13 8.06 2.09
C SER A 90 7.90 9.10 1.29
N ARG A 91 9.21 9.16 1.55
CA ARG A 91 10.16 9.87 0.69
C ARG A 91 10.62 8.90 -0.37
N THR A 92 10.17 9.11 -1.60
CA THR A 92 10.39 8.17 -2.69
C THR A 92 11.33 8.76 -3.72
N VAL A 93 12.35 7.98 -4.07
CA VAL A 93 13.32 8.29 -5.12
C VAL A 93 13.23 7.20 -6.17
N MET A 94 13.15 7.59 -7.44
CA MET A 94 13.22 6.69 -8.57
C MET A 94 14.56 6.87 -9.27
N VAL A 95 15.31 5.79 -9.43
CA VAL A 95 16.55 5.76 -10.21
C VAL A 95 16.23 5.16 -11.58
N ALA A 96 16.35 5.97 -12.63
CA ALA A 96 16.09 5.56 -13.99
C ALA A 96 17.40 5.14 -14.67
N THR A 97 17.59 3.83 -14.86
CA THR A 97 18.77 3.28 -15.55
C THR A 97 18.51 3.22 -17.05
N VAL A 98 19.42 3.78 -17.84
CA VAL A 98 19.31 3.85 -19.31
C VAL A 98 20.62 3.44 -19.98
N SER A 99 20.54 3.02 -21.25
CA SER A 99 21.70 2.69 -22.07
C SER A 99 21.98 3.80 -23.08
N GLY A 100 23.27 4.10 -23.31
CA GLY A 100 23.73 5.02 -24.35
C GLY A 100 23.80 4.42 -25.75
N SER A 101 23.49 3.13 -25.91
CA SER A 101 23.49 2.46 -27.21
C SER A 101 22.32 2.93 -28.09
N SER A 102 22.59 3.16 -29.37
CA SER A 102 21.56 3.49 -30.38
C SER A 102 20.50 2.40 -30.53
N HIS A 103 20.87 1.13 -30.34
CA HIS A 103 19.95 -0.01 -30.38
C HIS A 103 18.89 0.04 -29.27
N GLN A 104 19.19 0.73 -28.16
CA GLN A 104 18.30 0.85 -27.00
C GLN A 104 17.55 2.18 -26.97
N TYR A 105 17.65 2.99 -28.02
CA TYR A 105 17.11 4.36 -28.05
C TYR A 105 15.63 4.42 -27.65
N GLU A 106 14.78 3.54 -28.20
CA GLU A 106 13.35 3.53 -27.88
C GLU A 106 13.09 3.26 -26.39
N HIS A 107 13.78 2.28 -25.80
CA HIS A 107 13.65 1.97 -24.38
C HIS A 107 14.17 3.09 -23.50
N THR A 108 15.31 3.69 -23.86
CA THR A 108 15.86 4.85 -23.14
C THR A 108 14.86 6.01 -23.11
N VAL A 109 14.26 6.34 -24.26
CA VAL A 109 13.23 7.39 -24.35
C VAL A 109 12.00 7.03 -23.50
N ASN A 110 11.55 5.77 -23.53
CA ASN A 110 10.40 5.33 -22.75
C ASN A 110 10.65 5.41 -21.23
N THR A 111 11.84 4.98 -20.77
CA THR A 111 12.27 5.09 -19.38
C THR A 111 12.35 6.55 -18.92
N LEU A 112 12.89 7.45 -19.75
CA LEU A 112 12.95 8.88 -19.41
C LEU A 112 11.57 9.53 -19.33
N LYS A 113 10.67 9.24 -20.30
CA LYS A 113 9.27 9.67 -20.23
C LYS A 113 8.57 9.14 -18.98
N TYR A 114 8.96 7.96 -18.51
CA TYR A 114 8.42 7.38 -17.31
C TYR A 114 8.91 8.10 -16.05
N ALA A 115 10.21 8.36 -15.95
CA ALA A 115 10.81 9.14 -14.87
C ALA A 115 10.26 10.56 -14.79
N ASP A 116 10.05 11.23 -15.94
CA ASP A 116 9.47 12.57 -16.02
C ASP A 116 8.06 12.62 -15.41
N ARG A 117 7.22 11.62 -15.69
CA ARG A 117 5.90 11.50 -15.08
C ARG A 117 5.96 11.18 -13.58
N ALA A 118 6.92 10.35 -13.17
CA ALA A 118 7.12 10.00 -11.76
C ALA A 118 7.52 11.22 -10.91
N LYS A 119 8.27 12.16 -11.47
CA LYS A 119 8.68 13.42 -10.82
C LYS A 119 7.49 14.30 -10.38
N GLU A 120 6.36 14.21 -11.09
CA GLU A 120 5.16 15.00 -10.78
C GLU A 120 4.36 14.44 -9.60
N ILE A 121 4.65 13.21 -9.16
CA ILE A 121 3.97 12.58 -8.03
C ILE A 121 4.34 13.30 -6.74
N LYS A 122 3.32 13.67 -5.95
CA LYS A 122 3.49 14.28 -4.63
C LYS A 122 3.05 13.30 -3.55
N THR A 123 3.98 12.98 -2.64
CA THR A 123 3.70 12.24 -1.41
C THR A 123 3.51 13.22 -0.24
N LEU A 124 2.81 12.78 0.80
CA LEU A 124 2.62 13.56 2.02
C LEU A 124 3.48 12.95 3.13
N VAL A 125 4.66 13.53 3.34
CA VAL A 125 5.64 12.99 4.29
C VAL A 125 5.43 13.60 5.68
N GLN A 126 5.28 12.74 6.67
CA GLN A 126 5.17 13.06 8.09
C GLN A 126 6.14 12.18 8.89
N GLU A 127 6.65 12.71 9.99
CA GLU A 127 7.54 11.93 10.85
C GLU A 127 6.73 10.86 11.59
N ASN A 128 7.14 9.60 11.47
CA ASN A 128 6.51 8.50 12.20
C ASN A 128 6.97 8.56 13.66
N ARG A 129 6.24 9.30 14.48
CA ARG A 129 6.42 9.35 15.93
C ARG A 129 5.21 8.72 16.60
N GLY A 130 5.45 7.75 17.47
CA GLY A 130 4.45 7.20 18.37
C GLY A 130 4.76 7.60 19.81
N THR A 131 3.73 7.73 20.63
CA THR A 131 3.90 7.70 22.09
C THR A 131 3.37 6.37 22.61
N VAL A 132 3.98 5.83 23.67
CA VAL A 132 3.50 4.59 24.31
C VAL A 132 2.04 4.73 24.75
N GLU A 133 1.65 5.92 25.20
CA GLU A 133 0.27 6.27 25.58
C GLU A 133 -0.72 6.20 24.42
N THR A 134 -0.33 6.63 23.20
CA THR A 134 -1.23 6.50 22.03
C THR A 134 -1.57 5.07 21.68
N HIS A 135 -0.59 4.15 21.74
CA HIS A 135 -0.84 2.74 21.42
C HIS A 135 -1.73 2.06 22.46
N ILE A 136 -1.48 2.30 23.75
CA ILE A 136 -2.31 1.74 24.83
C ILE A 136 -3.74 2.27 24.74
N ALA A 137 -3.93 3.56 24.51
CA ALA A 137 -5.26 4.17 24.38
C ALA A 137 -6.00 3.74 23.10
N GLU A 138 -5.30 3.49 22.00
CA GLU A 138 -5.90 2.93 20.78
C GLU A 138 -6.27 1.46 20.96
N TYR A 139 -5.39 0.64 21.54
CA TYR A 139 -5.71 -0.75 21.84
C TYR A 139 -6.87 -0.88 22.80
N GLN A 140 -6.91 -0.06 23.87
CA GLN A 140 -8.02 -0.08 24.82
C GLN A 140 -9.34 0.26 24.14
N ARG A 141 -9.39 1.33 23.33
CA ARG A 141 -10.58 1.69 22.56
C ARG A 141 -11.04 0.58 21.61
N MET A 142 -10.09 -0.09 20.95
CA MET A 142 -10.41 -1.17 20.02
C MET A 142 -10.91 -2.43 20.74
N ILE A 143 -10.35 -2.74 21.91
CA ILE A 143 -10.82 -3.83 22.78
C ILE A 143 -12.25 -3.55 23.24
N ASP A 144 -12.53 -2.33 23.73
CA ASP A 144 -13.85 -1.97 24.23
C ASP A 144 -14.91 -2.07 23.12
N ALA A 145 -14.60 -1.56 21.92
CA ALA A 145 -15.50 -1.64 20.77
C ALA A 145 -15.78 -3.09 20.34
N LEU A 146 -14.73 -3.94 20.26
CA LEU A 146 -14.88 -5.35 19.91
C LEU A 146 -15.65 -6.15 20.98
N GLN A 147 -15.48 -5.81 22.25
CA GLN A 147 -16.23 -6.45 23.33
C GLN A 147 -17.72 -6.11 23.26
N GLU A 148 -18.06 -4.87 22.91
CA GLU A 148 -19.44 -4.42 22.74
C GLU A 148 -20.11 -5.10 21.54
N GLU A 149 -19.44 -5.11 20.38
CA GLU A 149 -19.95 -5.83 19.20
C GLU A 149 -20.17 -7.32 19.49
N ARG A 150 -19.25 -7.95 20.24
CA ARG A 150 -19.41 -9.35 20.67
C ARG A 150 -20.60 -9.53 21.62
N ARG A 151 -20.88 -8.56 22.48
CA ARG A 151 -22.03 -8.59 23.40
C ARG A 151 -23.34 -8.53 22.61
N GLU A 152 -23.42 -7.63 21.65
CA GLU A 152 -24.59 -7.46 20.78
C GLU A 152 -24.82 -8.71 19.92
N LEU A 153 -23.79 -9.22 19.25
CA LEU A 153 -23.88 -10.45 18.44
C LEU A 153 -24.30 -11.66 19.29
N LYS A 154 -23.76 -11.80 20.52
CA LYS A 154 -24.17 -12.90 21.41
C LYS A 154 -25.63 -12.78 21.84
N ALA A 155 -26.10 -11.56 22.10
CA ALA A 155 -27.50 -11.33 22.44
C ALA A 155 -28.42 -11.68 21.27
N GLU A 156 -28.04 -11.31 20.04
CA GLU A 156 -28.81 -11.61 18.83
C GLU A 156 -28.83 -13.11 18.52
N VAL A 157 -27.68 -13.79 18.62
CA VAL A 157 -27.60 -15.25 18.47
C VAL A 157 -28.48 -15.97 19.50
N SER A 158 -28.49 -15.50 20.76
CA SER A 158 -29.33 -16.07 21.80
C SER A 158 -30.84 -15.85 21.56
N ARG A 159 -31.22 -14.74 20.92
CA ARG A 159 -32.61 -14.48 20.52
C ARG A 159 -33.06 -15.43 19.40
N LEU A 160 -32.20 -15.60 18.39
CA LEU A 160 -32.47 -16.48 17.26
C LEU A 160 -32.48 -17.96 17.65
N SER A 161 -31.59 -18.39 18.57
CA SER A 161 -31.58 -19.76 19.08
C SER A 161 -32.81 -20.11 19.90
N ASN A 162 -33.36 -19.16 20.67
CA ASN A 162 -34.58 -19.36 21.44
C ASN A 162 -35.85 -19.28 20.57
N GLY A 163 -35.80 -18.66 19.39
CA GLY A 163 -36.91 -18.59 18.44
C GLY A 163 -37.06 -19.83 17.53
N GLY A 164 -36.03 -20.70 17.46
CA GLY A 164 -36.00 -21.86 16.56
C GLY A 164 -36.57 -23.17 17.13
N GLY A 165 -37.05 -23.19 18.38
CA GLY A 165 -37.52 -24.40 19.06
C GLY A 165 -39.02 -24.73 18.92
N GLY A 166 -39.79 -23.90 18.19
CA GLY A 166 -41.25 -24.03 18.10
C GLY A 166 -41.73 -24.44 16.71
N GLY A 167 -41.48 -25.68 16.28
CA GLY A 167 -42.09 -26.17 15.05
C GLY A 167 -41.55 -27.50 14.53
N VAL A 168 -41.85 -28.60 15.22
CA VAL A 168 -42.18 -29.90 14.58
C VAL A 168 -43.16 -30.64 15.52
N THR A 169 -44.44 -30.57 15.19
CA THR A 169 -45.45 -31.59 15.50
C THR A 169 -46.07 -32.01 14.18
#